data_AF-A0A5C1HUE8-F1
#
_entry.id   AF-A0A5C1HUE8-F1
#
_cell.length_a   1.000
_cell.length_b   1.000
_cell.length_c   1.000
_cell.angle_alpha   90.00
_cell.angle_beta   90.00
_cell.angle_gamma   90.00
#
_symmetry.space_group_name_H-M   'P 1'
#
loop_
_entity.id
_entity.type
_entity.pdbx_description
1 polymer ?
#
loop_
_entity_poly.entity_id
_entity_poly.type
_entity_poly.pdbx_seq_one_letter_code
_entity_poly.pdbx_strand_id
1 'polypeptide(L)'
;MKNLTLIATLALSTILSTATIANAANGPQPKRDLGSADARGPQPKRDLGSADFARGPQPKRDLGSADFARGPQPKRDLGSADFAQSGPGPKRDLGSADFAQSGPGPKRDLGSADFAQSGPGPKRDLGSADFAQSGPGPKRDLGSADFAQSGPGPKRDLGSADFAQSGPGPKRDLGSADFAQSGPGPKRDLGSADFAFGPQPKRDLGSADFAQSGPGPKRDLGSADFAQSGPGPKRDLGSADFAQSGPGPKRDLGSADFAFGPQPKRDLGSADFAFGPQPKRDLGSADFAFGPQPKRDLGSADFAFGPQPKRDLGSADFAFGPQPKRDLGSADFAFGPQPKRDLGSADFAFGPQPKRDLGSADFAFGPQPKRDLGSADFAFGPQPKRDLGSADFAQSGPGPKRDLGSADFMA
;
A
#
# COMPACT_ATOMS: atom_id res chain seq x y z
N MET A 1 19.70 -83.74 55.76
CA MET A 1 19.65 -82.85 56.94
C MET A 1 20.09 -81.46 56.50
N LYS A 2 19.19 -80.48 56.67
CA LYS A 2 19.43 -79.04 56.96
C LYS A 2 20.36 -78.21 56.06
N ASN A 3 19.70 -77.29 55.33
CA ASN A 3 19.96 -75.85 55.24
C ASN A 3 21.23 -75.35 54.52
N LEU A 4 21.06 -74.63 53.40
CA LEU A 4 21.28 -73.17 53.37
C LEU A 4 20.78 -72.51 52.07
N THR A 5 19.59 -71.92 52.13
CA THR A 5 19.15 -70.79 51.33
C THR A 5 20.00 -69.57 51.73
N LEU A 6 20.92 -69.07 50.87
CA LEU A 6 21.35 -67.65 50.89
C LEU A 6 22.30 -67.16 49.76
N ILE A 7 22.28 -67.68 48.52
CA ILE A 7 23.10 -67.05 47.44
C ILE A 7 22.36 -67.09 46.09
N ALA A 8 21.11 -66.61 46.05
CA ALA A 8 20.39 -66.39 44.79
C ALA A 8 19.90 -64.93 44.63
N THR A 9 20.20 -64.07 45.60
CA THR A 9 19.74 -62.66 45.63
C THR A 9 20.87 -61.65 45.37
N LEU A 10 22.04 -62.09 44.92
CA LEU A 10 23.19 -61.21 44.64
C LEU A 10 23.73 -61.31 43.19
N ALA A 11 22.96 -61.93 42.29
CA ALA A 11 23.32 -62.07 40.87
C ALA A 11 22.41 -61.28 39.91
N LEU A 12 21.48 -60.46 40.43
CA LEU A 12 20.57 -59.66 39.61
C LEU A 12 20.82 -58.14 39.68
N SER A 13 21.73 -57.66 40.53
CA SER A 13 21.96 -56.21 40.75
C SER A 13 23.30 -55.68 40.20
N THR A 14 24.07 -56.49 39.47
CA THR A 14 25.45 -56.11 39.05
C THR A 14 25.74 -56.32 37.57
N ILE A 15 24.71 -56.49 36.73
CA ILE A 15 24.87 -56.50 35.25
C ILE A 15 23.88 -55.51 34.62
N LEU A 16 23.68 -54.35 35.25
CA LEU A 16 22.94 -53.22 34.67
C LEU A 16 23.79 -51.96 34.46
N SER A 17 25.12 -52.04 34.64
CA SER A 17 26.01 -50.92 34.35
C SER A 17 27.22 -51.38 33.55
N THR A 18 27.37 -50.78 32.37
CA THR A 18 28.58 -50.67 31.56
C THR A 18 29.21 -51.97 31.05
N ALA A 19 28.91 -52.32 29.79
CA ALA A 19 29.88 -53.01 28.93
C ALA A 19 29.65 -52.60 27.47
N THR A 20 30.24 -51.46 27.12
CA THR A 20 30.65 -51.12 25.76
C THR A 20 31.57 -52.24 25.26
N ILE A 21 31.03 -53.19 24.49
CA ILE A 21 31.86 -54.14 23.74
C ILE A 21 31.56 -53.92 22.26
N ALA A 22 32.56 -53.32 21.61
CA ALA A 22 32.70 -53.34 20.17
C ALA A 22 32.58 -54.78 19.67
N ASN A 23 31.53 -55.08 18.93
CA ASN A 23 31.43 -56.33 18.19
C ASN A 23 31.03 -56.03 16.75
N ALA A 24 32.03 -56.07 15.87
CA ALA A 24 31.84 -56.14 14.43
C ALA A 24 31.25 -57.53 14.11
N ALA A 25 29.92 -57.63 14.06
CA ALA A 25 29.25 -58.85 13.64
C ALA A 25 28.06 -58.52 12.72
N ASN A 26 28.09 -59.09 11.52
CA ASN A 26 27.08 -59.00 10.46
C ASN A 26 25.73 -59.63 10.90
N GLY A 27 24.93 -58.90 11.70
CA GLY A 27 23.52 -59.20 11.95
C GLY A 27 22.57 -58.32 11.10
N PRO A 28 21.31 -58.73 10.86
CA PRO A 28 20.34 -57.91 10.13
C PRO A 28 20.08 -56.60 10.90
N GLN A 29 20.29 -55.46 10.22
CA GLN A 29 20.24 -54.12 10.82
C GLN A 29 18.89 -53.81 11.50
N PRO A 30 18.89 -53.10 12.65
CA PRO A 30 17.66 -52.62 13.27
C PRO A 30 16.93 -51.64 12.33
N LYS A 31 15.62 -51.84 12.18
CA LYS A 31 14.77 -51.03 11.26
C LYS A 31 14.36 -49.68 11.86
N ARG A 32 14.52 -49.50 13.18
CA ARG A 32 14.07 -48.36 13.99
C ARG A 32 15.01 -48.21 15.18
N ASP A 33 15.32 -46.99 15.56
CA ASP A 33 15.94 -46.63 16.85
C ASP A 33 14.96 -45.78 17.67
N LEU A 34 15.04 -45.85 18.99
CA LEU A 34 14.11 -45.23 19.96
C LEU A 34 14.85 -44.50 21.10
N GLY A 35 16.19 -44.40 21.07
CA GLY A 35 16.99 -43.86 22.19
C GLY A 35 17.85 -42.65 21.82
N SER A 36 18.32 -41.92 22.84
CA SER A 36 19.33 -40.86 22.68
C SER A 36 20.70 -41.41 22.38
N ALA A 37 21.18 -41.23 21.15
CA ALA A 37 22.46 -41.79 20.70
C ALA A 37 23.31 -40.80 19.89
N ASP A 38 24.57 -40.66 20.30
CA ASP A 38 25.68 -40.13 19.50
C ASP A 38 26.02 -41.10 18.36
N ALA A 39 25.35 -40.96 17.23
CA ALA A 39 25.32 -42.03 16.24
C ALA A 39 26.53 -41.97 15.28
N ARG A 40 27.64 -42.62 15.67
CA ARG A 40 28.90 -42.70 14.87
C ARG A 40 28.97 -43.90 13.88
N GLY A 41 27.87 -44.62 13.65
CA GLY A 41 27.79 -45.86 12.85
C GLY A 41 26.78 -45.83 11.68
N PRO A 42 26.58 -46.96 10.95
CA PRO A 42 25.58 -47.03 9.88
C PRO A 42 24.14 -46.94 10.44
N GLN A 43 23.38 -45.96 9.96
CA GLN A 43 22.12 -45.53 10.55
C GLN A 43 20.90 -46.41 10.18
N PRO A 44 19.88 -46.50 11.06
CA PRO A 44 18.62 -47.17 10.75
C PRO A 44 17.88 -46.47 9.61
N LYS A 45 16.94 -47.17 8.95
CA LYS A 45 16.14 -46.55 7.88
C LYS A 45 15.16 -45.49 8.40
N ARG A 46 14.79 -45.55 9.68
CA ARG A 46 13.89 -44.63 10.36
C ARG A 46 14.42 -44.37 11.76
N ASP A 47 14.43 -43.11 12.15
CA ASP A 47 14.63 -42.70 13.54
C ASP A 47 13.32 -42.20 14.14
N LEU A 48 13.15 -42.42 15.45
CA LEU A 48 12.00 -42.04 16.27
C LEU A 48 12.46 -41.43 17.62
N GLY A 49 13.76 -41.41 17.92
CA GLY A 49 14.33 -40.92 19.17
C GLY A 49 14.91 -39.52 19.05
N SER A 50 15.63 -39.07 20.09
CA SER A 50 16.38 -37.80 20.03
C SER A 50 17.84 -38.08 19.66
N ALA A 51 18.41 -37.57 18.58
CA ALA A 51 19.72 -38.03 18.11
C ALA A 51 20.64 -36.93 17.57
N ASP A 52 21.93 -37.03 17.94
CA ASP A 52 22.97 -36.10 17.48
C ASP A 52 23.82 -36.76 16.38
N PHE A 53 23.58 -36.35 15.14
CA PHE A 53 24.24 -36.87 13.95
C PHE A 53 25.46 -36.03 13.58
N ALA A 54 26.54 -36.22 14.34
CA ALA A 54 27.80 -35.52 14.12
C ALA A 54 28.54 -35.89 12.83
N ARG A 55 28.42 -37.13 12.31
CA ARG A 55 29.06 -37.57 11.05
C ARG A 55 28.49 -38.89 10.53
N GLY A 56 28.04 -38.94 9.27
CA GLY A 56 27.77 -40.22 8.57
C GLY A 56 26.51 -40.21 7.69
N PRO A 57 26.17 -41.36 7.07
CA PRO A 57 24.94 -41.50 6.28
C PRO A 57 23.71 -41.50 7.21
N GLN A 58 22.88 -40.47 7.12
CA GLN A 58 21.72 -40.25 8.00
C GLN A 58 20.52 -41.17 7.70
N PRO A 59 19.57 -41.32 8.65
CA PRO A 59 18.36 -42.09 8.41
C PRO A 59 17.61 -41.57 7.17
N LYS A 60 16.92 -42.46 6.47
CA LYS A 60 16.13 -42.04 5.30
C LYS A 60 14.91 -41.22 5.71
N ARG A 61 14.43 -41.41 6.94
CA ARG A 61 13.31 -40.70 7.55
C ARG A 61 13.63 -40.45 9.00
N ASP A 62 13.47 -39.22 9.42
CA ASP A 62 13.41 -38.87 10.83
C ASP A 62 11.98 -38.51 11.23
N LEU A 63 11.63 -38.82 12.47
CA LEU A 63 10.35 -38.55 13.11
C LEU A 63 10.57 -38.06 14.56
N GLY A 64 11.82 -37.96 15.01
CA GLY A 64 12.20 -37.64 16.38
C GLY A 64 12.73 -36.21 16.52
N SER A 65 13.69 -36.00 17.42
CA SER A 65 14.35 -34.70 17.58
C SER A 65 15.83 -34.82 17.25
N ALA A 66 16.36 -34.13 16.25
CA ALA A 66 17.70 -34.46 15.77
C ALA A 66 18.58 -33.28 15.38
N ASP A 67 19.85 -33.38 15.74
CA ASP A 67 20.88 -32.41 15.39
C ASP A 67 21.78 -32.97 14.30
N PHE A 68 21.64 -32.44 13.09
CA PHE A 68 22.36 -32.87 11.91
C PHE A 68 23.59 -31.99 11.65
N ALA A 69 24.72 -32.37 12.25
CA ALA A 69 25.95 -31.60 12.20
C ALA A 69 27.03 -32.09 11.21
N ARG A 70 26.90 -33.26 10.54
CA ARG A 70 27.70 -33.61 9.32
C ARG A 70 27.15 -34.73 8.43
N GLY A 71 26.77 -34.44 7.17
CA GLY A 71 26.50 -35.45 6.14
C GLY A 71 25.29 -35.17 5.22
N PRO A 72 24.97 -36.11 4.30
CA PRO A 72 23.79 -36.02 3.45
C PRO A 72 22.50 -36.10 4.26
N GLN A 73 21.65 -35.08 4.11
CA GLN A 73 20.41 -34.89 4.86
C GLN A 73 19.39 -36.04 4.69
N PRO A 74 18.52 -36.29 5.69
CA PRO A 74 17.45 -37.26 5.56
C PRO A 74 16.58 -36.93 4.33
N LYS A 75 15.99 -37.96 3.72
CA LYS A 75 15.08 -37.70 2.59
C LYS A 75 13.78 -37.06 3.05
N ARG A 76 13.37 -37.33 4.29
CA ARG A 76 12.17 -36.79 4.92
C ARG A 76 12.47 -36.57 6.39
N ASP A 77 12.10 -35.41 6.88
CA ASP A 77 11.95 -35.15 8.29
C ASP A 77 10.46 -34.93 8.59
N LEU A 78 10.03 -35.35 9.78
CA LEU A 78 8.68 -35.17 10.32
C LEU A 78 8.73 -34.74 11.80
N GLY A 79 9.92 -34.43 12.31
CA GLY A 79 10.20 -34.19 13.72
C GLY A 79 10.64 -32.75 13.99
N SER A 80 11.47 -32.58 15.02
CA SER A 80 12.14 -31.30 15.29
C SER A 80 13.62 -31.43 14.97
N ALA A 81 14.22 -30.55 14.17
CA ALA A 81 15.59 -30.77 13.75
C ALA A 81 16.44 -29.53 13.51
N ASP A 82 17.70 -29.63 13.94
CA ASP A 82 18.71 -28.60 13.74
C ASP A 82 19.70 -29.04 12.67
N PHE A 83 19.87 -28.19 11.66
CA PHE A 83 20.55 -28.49 10.43
C PHE A 83 21.74 -27.55 10.25
N ALA A 84 22.90 -27.86 10.83
CA ALA A 84 24.09 -26.98 10.86
C ALA A 84 25.22 -27.43 9.90
N GLN A 85 25.13 -27.12 8.60
CA GLN A 85 25.85 -27.88 7.55
C GLN A 85 26.16 -27.21 6.21
N SER A 86 27.06 -27.82 5.43
CA SER A 86 27.19 -27.58 3.99
C SER A 86 26.48 -28.66 3.16
N GLY A 87 25.56 -28.24 2.30
CA GLY A 87 24.83 -29.12 1.39
C GLY A 87 23.33 -28.80 1.28
N PRO A 88 22.59 -29.49 0.40
CA PRO A 88 21.15 -29.30 0.28
C PRO A 88 20.40 -29.90 1.48
N GLY A 89 19.36 -29.18 1.93
CA GLY A 89 18.41 -29.65 2.93
C GLY A 89 17.62 -30.91 2.51
N PRO A 90 16.76 -31.43 3.41
CA PRO A 90 15.96 -32.63 3.15
C PRO A 90 15.02 -32.42 1.96
N LYS A 91 14.57 -33.51 1.32
CA LYS A 91 13.59 -33.36 0.22
C LYS A 91 12.23 -32.88 0.72
N ARG A 92 11.88 -33.21 1.95
CA ARG A 92 10.65 -32.79 2.63
C ARG A 92 10.96 -32.64 4.09
N ASP A 93 10.55 -31.53 4.63
CA ASP A 93 10.42 -31.33 6.06
C ASP A 93 8.92 -31.19 6.38
N LEU A 94 8.50 -31.73 7.52
CA LEU A 94 7.12 -31.75 8.01
C LEU A 94 7.11 -31.59 9.53
N GLY A 95 7.73 -30.54 10.04
CA GLY A 95 7.94 -30.36 11.47
C GLY A 95 8.50 -28.99 11.81
N SER A 96 9.30 -28.91 12.87
CA SER A 96 9.97 -27.67 13.28
C SER A 96 11.46 -27.77 13.00
N ALA A 97 12.06 -26.81 12.30
CA ALA A 97 13.46 -26.99 11.91
C ALA A 97 14.29 -25.71 11.78
N ASP A 98 15.53 -25.80 12.26
CA ASP A 98 16.50 -24.71 12.21
C ASP A 98 17.60 -25.01 11.19
N PHE A 99 17.59 -24.29 10.09
CA PHE A 99 18.50 -24.47 8.97
C PHE A 99 19.64 -23.45 8.94
N ALA A 100 20.72 -23.74 9.66
CA ALA A 100 21.98 -23.00 9.60
C ALA A 100 22.94 -23.60 8.55
N GLN A 101 22.67 -23.40 7.25
CA GLN A 101 23.39 -24.13 6.18
C GLN A 101 24.02 -23.28 5.05
N SER A 102 25.05 -23.84 4.42
CA SER A 102 25.55 -23.41 3.11
C SER A 102 25.03 -24.35 2.02
N GLY A 103 23.97 -23.94 1.33
CA GLY A 103 23.32 -24.73 0.31
C GLY A 103 21.83 -24.41 0.16
N PRO A 104 21.15 -25.05 -0.82
CA PRO A 104 19.71 -24.86 -0.98
C PRO A 104 18.92 -25.49 0.16
N GLY A 105 17.88 -24.80 0.62
CA GLY A 105 16.90 -25.34 1.56
C GLY A 105 16.10 -26.54 1.01
N PRO A 106 15.17 -27.07 1.81
CA PRO A 106 14.41 -28.25 1.45
C PRO A 106 13.55 -28.04 0.20
N LYS A 107 13.19 -29.11 -0.51
CA LYS A 107 12.28 -28.95 -1.67
C LYS A 107 10.87 -28.57 -1.25
N ARG A 108 10.46 -28.96 -0.05
CA ARG A 108 9.17 -28.65 0.55
C ARG A 108 9.40 -28.57 2.03
N ASP A 109 8.93 -27.50 2.61
CA ASP A 109 8.79 -27.36 4.05
C ASP A 109 7.31 -27.21 4.39
N LEU A 110 6.90 -27.85 5.48
CA LEU A 110 5.53 -27.88 6.00
C LEU A 110 5.61 -27.82 7.54
N GLY A 111 5.58 -26.63 8.11
CA GLY A 111 5.68 -26.47 9.55
C GLY A 111 6.29 -25.13 9.95
N SER A 112 7.13 -25.12 10.97
CA SER A 112 7.78 -23.91 11.45
C SER A 112 9.28 -23.99 11.22
N ALA A 113 9.90 -23.02 10.55
CA ALA A 113 11.33 -23.15 10.25
C ALA A 113 12.11 -21.85 10.19
N ASP A 114 13.34 -21.90 10.72
CA ASP A 114 14.27 -20.79 10.70
C ASP A 114 15.39 -21.08 9.70
N PHE A 115 15.51 -20.27 8.66
CA PHE A 115 16.51 -20.43 7.62
C PHE A 115 17.61 -19.38 7.66
N ALA A 116 18.69 -19.69 8.36
CA ALA A 116 19.95 -18.96 8.31
C ALA A 116 20.90 -19.54 7.25
N GLN A 117 20.67 -19.22 5.96
CA GLN A 117 21.34 -19.91 4.85
C GLN A 117 22.11 -19.03 3.85
N SER A 118 23.22 -19.58 3.34
CA SER A 118 23.89 -19.12 2.12
C SER A 118 23.49 -19.99 0.93
N GLY A 119 22.28 -19.74 0.41
CA GLY A 119 21.72 -20.45 -0.73
C GLY A 119 20.25 -20.11 -0.97
N PRO A 120 19.63 -20.65 -2.03
CA PRO A 120 18.21 -20.44 -2.27
C PRO A 120 17.37 -21.14 -1.20
N GLY A 121 16.32 -20.47 -0.73
CA GLY A 121 15.33 -21.06 0.16
C GLY A 121 14.53 -22.20 -0.48
N PRO A 122 13.53 -22.73 0.25
CA PRO A 122 12.80 -23.90 -0.18
C PRO A 122 12.02 -23.68 -1.47
N LYS A 123 11.75 -24.73 -2.24
CA LYS A 123 10.90 -24.54 -3.45
C LYS A 123 9.46 -24.23 -3.09
N ARG A 124 8.99 -24.69 -1.93
CA ARG A 124 7.67 -24.43 -1.39
C ARG A 124 7.81 -24.42 0.12
N ASP A 125 7.31 -23.37 0.71
CA ASP A 125 7.10 -23.30 2.13
C ASP A 125 5.60 -23.20 2.42
N LEU A 126 5.18 -23.85 3.51
CA LEU A 126 3.80 -23.95 3.97
C LEU A 126 3.80 -23.95 5.49
N GLY A 127 3.63 -22.78 6.11
CA GLY A 127 3.61 -22.64 7.55
C GLY A 127 4.20 -21.32 8.01
N SER A 128 4.99 -21.34 9.08
CA SER A 128 5.62 -20.14 9.63
C SER A 128 7.12 -20.19 9.43
N ALA A 129 7.75 -19.17 8.86
CA ALA A 129 9.20 -19.26 8.61
C ALA A 129 9.95 -17.94 8.65
N ASP A 130 11.16 -17.99 9.22
CA ASP A 130 12.08 -16.87 9.27
C ASP A 130 13.22 -17.10 8.30
N PHE A 131 13.38 -16.22 7.31
CA PHE A 131 14.38 -16.35 6.27
C PHE A 131 15.48 -15.29 6.37
N ALA A 132 16.56 -15.64 7.08
CA ALA A 132 17.81 -14.87 7.10
C ALA A 132 18.79 -15.40 6.04
N GLN A 133 18.63 -14.99 4.76
CA GLN A 133 19.35 -15.60 3.64
C GLN A 133 20.04 -14.62 2.68
N SER A 134 21.16 -15.06 2.11
CA SER A 134 21.83 -14.32 1.02
C SER A 134 21.38 -14.74 -0.39
N GLY A 135 20.61 -15.82 -0.49
CA GLY A 135 20.07 -16.32 -1.76
C GLY A 135 18.63 -15.88 -2.03
N PRO A 136 18.06 -16.29 -3.18
CA PRO A 136 16.64 -16.06 -3.46
C PRO A 136 15.75 -16.81 -2.48
N GLY A 137 14.69 -16.16 -2.03
CA GLY A 137 13.64 -16.77 -1.23
C GLY A 137 12.86 -17.86 -1.96
N PRO A 138 11.82 -18.42 -1.31
CA PRO A 138 11.10 -19.56 -1.82
C PRO A 138 10.37 -19.29 -3.14
N LYS A 139 10.15 -20.34 -3.95
CA LYS A 139 9.35 -20.12 -5.18
C LYS A 139 7.87 -19.87 -4.86
N ARG A 140 7.39 -20.39 -3.75
CA ARG A 140 6.05 -20.19 -3.23
C ARG A 140 6.16 -20.24 -1.73
N ASP A 141 5.64 -19.21 -1.10
CA ASP A 141 5.38 -19.22 0.31
C ASP A 141 3.86 -19.21 0.54
N LEU A 142 3.42 -19.86 1.61
CA LEU A 142 2.02 -20.03 1.99
C LEU A 142 1.93 -20.07 3.53
N GLY A 143 1.67 -18.92 4.15
CA GLY A 143 1.58 -18.82 5.60
C GLY A 143 2.14 -17.51 6.12
N SER A 144 2.90 -17.54 7.21
CA SER A 144 3.46 -16.35 7.85
C SER A 144 4.97 -16.36 7.72
N ALA A 145 5.60 -15.31 7.20
CA ALA A 145 7.04 -15.36 7.02
C ALA A 145 7.78 -14.02 7.13
N ASP A 146 8.94 -14.07 7.75
CA ASP A 146 9.84 -12.93 7.89
C ASP A 146 11.03 -13.09 6.96
N PHE A 147 11.21 -12.16 6.03
CA PHE A 147 12.24 -12.22 5.01
C PHE A 147 13.32 -11.17 5.21
N ALA A 148 14.38 -11.53 5.94
CA ALA A 148 15.61 -10.78 6.04
C ALA A 148 16.63 -11.24 4.98
N GLN A 149 16.50 -10.78 3.73
CA GLN A 149 17.29 -11.31 2.61
C GLN A 149 18.03 -10.28 1.75
N SER A 150 19.20 -10.66 1.23
CA SER A 150 19.87 -9.87 0.18
C SER A 150 19.51 -10.29 -1.25
N GLY A 151 18.91 -11.47 -1.41
CA GLY A 151 18.41 -11.97 -2.69
C GLY A 151 16.99 -11.49 -3.01
N PRO A 152 16.46 -11.84 -4.21
CA PRO A 152 15.07 -11.60 -4.52
C PRO A 152 14.14 -12.43 -3.62
N GLY A 153 13.04 -11.81 -3.18
CA GLY A 153 11.98 -12.49 -2.44
C GLY A 153 11.21 -13.53 -3.27
N PRO A 154 10.14 -14.07 -2.69
CA PRO A 154 9.45 -15.21 -3.26
C PRO A 154 8.79 -14.91 -4.60
N LYS A 155 8.65 -15.92 -5.48
CA LYS A 155 7.91 -15.67 -6.73
C LYS A 155 6.42 -15.45 -6.50
N ARG A 156 5.88 -16.02 -5.43
CA ARG A 156 4.50 -15.87 -4.99
C ARG A 156 4.52 -15.99 -3.49
N ASP A 157 3.92 -15.01 -2.85
CA ASP A 157 3.59 -15.07 -1.46
C ASP A 157 2.06 -15.09 -1.29
N LEU A 158 1.59 -15.86 -0.32
CA LEU A 158 0.19 -16.03 0.03
C LEU A 158 0.07 -16.14 1.55
N GLY A 159 -0.21 -15.03 2.22
CA GLY A 159 -0.38 -15.01 3.67
C GLY A 159 0.10 -13.69 4.27
N SER A 160 0.79 -13.76 5.41
CA SER A 160 1.29 -12.57 6.10
C SER A 160 2.80 -12.54 6.04
N ALA A 161 3.43 -11.43 5.62
CA ALA A 161 4.88 -11.44 5.50
C ALA A 161 5.56 -10.10 5.71
N ASP A 162 6.70 -10.13 6.39
CA ASP A 162 7.56 -8.98 6.61
C ASP A 162 8.79 -9.06 5.73
N PHE A 163 8.96 -8.11 4.83
CA PHE A 163 10.04 -8.10 3.86
C PHE A 163 11.10 -7.03 4.15
N ALA A 164 12.13 -7.41 4.89
CA ALA A 164 13.35 -6.64 5.07
C ALA A 164 14.44 -7.05 4.04
N GLN A 165 14.32 -6.57 2.79
CA GLN A 165 15.15 -7.06 1.69
C GLN A 165 15.91 -5.98 0.90
N SER A 166 17.13 -6.29 0.45
CA SER A 166 17.83 -5.45 -0.54
C SER A 166 17.57 -5.85 -1.99
N GLY A 167 17.07 -7.06 -2.22
CA GLY A 167 16.64 -7.55 -3.52
C GLY A 167 15.22 -7.08 -3.90
N PRO A 168 14.76 -7.39 -5.13
CA PRO A 168 13.37 -7.17 -5.50
C PRO A 168 12.42 -8.06 -4.69
N GLY A 169 11.31 -7.49 -4.25
CA GLY A 169 10.25 -8.21 -3.58
C GLY A 169 9.49 -9.19 -4.48
N PRO A 170 8.38 -9.76 -3.96
CA PRO A 170 7.71 -10.86 -4.61
C PRO A 170 7.12 -10.50 -5.97
N LYS A 171 7.04 -11.46 -6.91
CA LYS A 171 6.38 -11.15 -8.19
C LYS A 171 4.86 -10.97 -8.02
N ARG A 172 4.28 -11.62 -7.03
CA ARG A 172 2.88 -11.51 -6.65
C ARG A 172 2.82 -11.70 -5.15
N ASP A 173 2.15 -10.78 -4.51
CA ASP A 173 1.77 -10.91 -3.13
C ASP A 173 0.24 -10.94 -3.02
N LEU A 174 -0.25 -11.78 -2.12
CA LEU A 174 -1.67 -12.03 -1.85
C LEU A 174 -1.83 -12.20 -0.33
N GLY A 175 -2.14 -11.13 0.38
CA GLY A 175 -2.35 -11.16 1.82
C GLY A 175 -1.90 -9.88 2.50
N SER A 176 -1.33 -9.97 3.69
CA SER A 176 -0.89 -8.80 4.45
C SER A 176 0.62 -8.71 4.45
N ALA A 177 1.23 -7.58 4.08
CA ALA A 177 2.69 -7.54 4.02
C ALA A 177 3.32 -6.18 4.29
N ASP A 178 4.45 -6.21 5.01
CA ASP A 178 5.24 -5.03 5.31
C ASP A 178 6.52 -5.03 4.48
N PHE A 179 6.69 -4.03 3.62
CA PHE A 179 7.81 -3.93 2.70
C PHE A 179 8.82 -2.86 3.12
N ALA A 180 9.86 -3.30 3.82
CA ALA A 180 11.06 -2.52 4.12
C ALA A 180 12.19 -2.84 3.13
N GLN A 181 12.01 -2.47 1.86
CA GLN A 181 12.93 -2.87 0.78
C GLN A 181 13.69 -1.71 0.13
N SER A 182 14.91 -1.99 -0.35
CA SER A 182 15.63 -1.06 -1.25
C SER A 182 15.47 -1.43 -2.73
N GLY A 183 15.15 -2.69 -3.02
CA GLY A 183 14.79 -3.16 -4.36
C GLY A 183 13.34 -2.83 -4.73
N PRO A 184 12.93 -3.04 -6.00
CA PRO A 184 11.55 -2.85 -6.41
C PRO A 184 10.61 -3.79 -5.67
N GLY A 185 9.52 -3.24 -5.14
CA GLY A 185 8.41 -3.97 -4.55
C GLY A 185 7.65 -4.83 -5.57
N PRO A 186 6.50 -5.41 -5.15
CA PRO A 186 5.86 -6.45 -5.90
C PRO A 186 5.35 -6.02 -7.28
N LYS A 187 5.34 -6.93 -8.26
CA LYS A 187 4.74 -6.58 -9.56
C LYS A 187 3.22 -6.44 -9.47
N ARG A 188 2.61 -7.16 -8.55
CA ARG A 188 1.18 -7.12 -8.24
C ARG A 188 1.04 -7.40 -6.76
N ASP A 189 0.33 -6.51 -6.11
CA ASP A 189 -0.15 -6.70 -4.76
C ASP A 189 -1.68 -6.84 -4.78
N LEU A 190 -2.18 -7.74 -3.95
CA LEU A 190 -3.58 -8.11 -3.80
C LEU A 190 -3.85 -8.37 -2.32
N GLY A 191 -3.90 -7.32 -1.51
CA GLY A 191 -4.16 -7.44 -0.09
C GLY A 191 -3.88 -6.15 0.68
N SER A 192 -3.41 -6.24 1.91
CA SER A 192 -3.10 -5.08 2.74
C SER A 192 -1.59 -4.92 2.83
N ALA A 193 -1.01 -3.76 2.52
CA ALA A 193 0.44 -3.65 2.52
C ALA A 193 1.01 -2.30 2.91
N ASP A 194 2.07 -2.35 3.72
CA ASP A 194 2.78 -1.16 4.17
C ASP A 194 4.12 -1.05 3.44
N PHE A 195 4.25 -0.06 2.58
CA PHE A 195 5.46 0.17 1.80
C PHE A 195 6.31 1.26 2.46
N ALA A 196 7.21 0.83 3.33
CA ALA A 196 8.11 1.73 4.03
C ALA A 196 9.20 2.30 3.11
N PHE A 197 9.80 1.52 2.20
CA PHE A 197 10.91 2.03 1.37
C PHE A 197 10.90 1.45 -0.05
N GLY A 198 11.51 2.19 -0.98
CA GLY A 198 11.83 1.70 -2.32
C GLY A 198 10.74 1.88 -3.38
N PRO A 199 10.97 1.36 -4.60
CA PRO A 199 10.02 1.49 -5.70
C PRO A 199 8.75 0.68 -5.48
N GLN A 200 7.62 1.35 -5.68
CA GLN A 200 6.28 0.83 -5.41
C GLN A 200 5.78 -0.22 -6.42
N PRO A 201 4.73 -0.99 -6.07
CA PRO A 201 4.21 -2.01 -6.95
C PRO A 201 3.77 -1.47 -8.30
N LYS A 202 3.81 -2.32 -9.33
CA LYS A 202 3.28 -1.90 -10.64
C LYS A 202 1.75 -1.79 -10.64
N ARG A 203 1.09 -2.59 -9.81
CA ARG A 203 -0.36 -2.63 -9.64
C ARG A 203 -0.63 -3.00 -8.21
N ASP A 204 -1.47 -2.21 -7.59
CA ASP A 204 -2.05 -2.51 -6.31
C ASP A 204 -3.57 -2.67 -6.45
N LEU A 205 -4.12 -3.66 -5.74
CA LEU A 205 -5.52 -4.07 -5.74
C LEU A 205 -5.88 -4.44 -4.29
N GLY A 206 -5.78 -3.48 -3.38
CA GLY A 206 -6.06 -3.70 -1.97
C GLY A 206 -5.91 -2.44 -1.13
N SER A 207 -5.59 -2.58 0.15
CA SER A 207 -5.37 -1.44 1.04
C SER A 207 -3.87 -1.22 1.21
N ALA A 208 -3.35 -0.01 1.04
CA ALA A 208 -1.90 0.17 1.15
C ALA A 208 -1.46 1.53 1.70
N ASP A 209 -0.48 1.46 2.60
CA ASP A 209 0.15 2.65 3.17
C ASP A 209 1.51 2.86 2.51
N PHE A 210 1.62 3.96 1.79
CA PHE A 210 2.78 4.31 1.00
C PHE A 210 3.55 5.43 1.68
N ALA A 211 4.49 5.08 2.57
CA ALA A 211 5.39 6.04 3.18
C ALA A 211 6.65 6.22 2.31
N GLN A 212 7.24 7.43 2.27
CA GLN A 212 8.60 7.74 1.74
C GLN A 212 8.74 8.20 0.26
N SER A 213 9.98 8.13 -0.24
CA SER A 213 10.45 8.76 -1.48
C SER A 213 10.46 7.78 -2.65
N GLY A 214 9.66 8.08 -3.66
CA GLY A 214 9.60 7.29 -4.88
C GLY A 214 8.33 7.54 -5.67
N PRO A 215 8.27 7.12 -6.95
CA PRO A 215 7.02 7.12 -7.68
C PRO A 215 6.06 6.06 -7.10
N GLY A 216 4.80 6.46 -6.88
CA GLY A 216 3.71 5.56 -6.55
C GLY A 216 3.39 4.54 -7.64
N PRO A 217 2.41 3.65 -7.40
CA PRO A 217 2.11 2.55 -8.30
C PRO A 217 1.65 3.04 -9.68
N LYS A 218 1.83 2.22 -10.73
CA LYS A 218 1.32 2.62 -12.05
C LYS A 218 -0.20 2.62 -12.11
N ARG A 219 -0.85 1.80 -11.28
CA ARG A 219 -2.29 1.68 -11.15
C ARG A 219 -2.58 1.30 -9.72
N ASP A 220 -3.42 2.09 -9.09
CA ASP A 220 -4.11 1.75 -7.86
C ASP A 220 -5.59 1.50 -8.19
N LEU A 221 -6.18 0.55 -7.49
CA LEU A 221 -7.60 0.16 -7.60
C LEU A 221 -8.22 -0.09 -6.22
N GLY A 222 -7.54 0.27 -5.13
CA GLY A 222 -8.03 0.03 -3.78
C GLY A 222 -7.91 1.26 -2.88
N SER A 223 -7.74 1.05 -1.58
CA SER A 223 -7.69 2.15 -0.62
C SER A 223 -6.24 2.46 -0.27
N ALA A 224 -5.78 3.70 -0.38
CA ALA A 224 -4.35 3.97 -0.22
C ALA A 224 -4.00 5.31 0.42
N ASP A 225 -3.08 5.26 1.38
CA ASP A 225 -2.56 6.46 2.04
C ASP A 225 -1.17 6.78 1.51
N PHE A 226 -1.07 7.88 0.76
CA PHE A 226 0.16 8.29 0.10
C PHE A 226 0.88 9.42 0.84
N ALA A 227 1.67 9.06 1.84
CA ALA A 227 2.56 9.98 2.55
C ALA A 227 3.96 10.05 1.91
N GLN A 228 4.06 10.60 0.69
CA GLN A 228 5.27 10.50 -0.16
C GLN A 228 5.87 11.82 -0.66
N SER A 229 7.19 11.82 -0.89
CA SER A 229 7.90 12.96 -1.53
C SER A 229 8.07 12.83 -3.05
N GLY A 230 7.50 11.78 -3.65
CA GLY A 230 7.56 11.51 -5.08
C GLY A 230 6.21 11.67 -5.80
N PRO A 231 6.17 11.45 -7.13
CA PRO A 231 4.91 11.51 -7.87
C PRO A 231 3.97 10.36 -7.47
N GLY A 232 2.68 10.68 -7.29
CA GLY A 232 1.63 9.71 -7.05
C GLY A 232 1.36 8.77 -8.22
N PRO A 233 0.34 7.90 -8.09
CA PRO A 233 0.09 6.84 -9.05
C PRO A 233 -0.24 7.37 -10.45
N LYS A 234 0.07 6.61 -11.51
CA LYS A 234 -0.30 7.08 -12.87
C LYS A 234 -1.81 7.07 -13.10
N ARG A 235 -2.54 6.20 -12.40
CA ARG A 235 -3.98 6.07 -12.43
C ARG A 235 -4.41 5.62 -11.06
N ASP A 236 -5.31 6.38 -10.48
CA ASP A 236 -6.08 5.96 -9.32
C ASP A 236 -7.53 5.72 -9.73
N LEU A 237 -8.14 4.70 -9.14
CA LEU A 237 -9.54 4.33 -9.30
C LEU A 237 -10.18 3.97 -7.95
N GLY A 238 -9.48 4.10 -6.84
CA GLY A 238 -9.96 3.73 -5.51
C GLY A 238 -10.00 4.93 -4.56
N SER A 239 -10.03 4.70 -3.26
CA SER A 239 -10.08 5.78 -2.27
C SER A 239 -8.67 6.09 -1.79
N ALA A 240 -8.15 7.30 -2.03
CA ALA A 240 -6.76 7.59 -1.73
C ALA A 240 -6.54 8.96 -1.11
N ASP A 241 -5.83 8.98 0.02
CA ASP A 241 -5.37 10.22 0.65
C ASP A 241 -3.96 10.56 0.17
N PHE A 242 -3.77 11.79 -0.29
CA PHE A 242 -2.50 12.27 -0.82
C PHE A 242 -1.90 13.34 0.09
N ALA A 243 -0.96 12.93 0.94
CA ALA A 243 -0.08 13.84 1.67
C ALA A 243 1.27 13.95 0.95
N GLN A 244 1.28 14.47 -0.28
CA GLN A 244 2.47 14.44 -1.17
C GLN A 244 3.08 15.81 -1.45
N SER A 245 4.42 15.85 -1.62
CA SER A 245 5.11 17.05 -2.16
C SER A 245 5.39 16.96 -3.66
N GLY A 246 5.30 15.76 -4.24
CA GLY A 246 5.41 15.52 -5.68
C GLY A 246 4.08 15.70 -6.42
N PRO A 247 4.07 15.63 -7.77
CA PRO A 247 2.83 15.69 -8.53
C PRO A 247 1.93 14.50 -8.24
N GLY A 248 0.66 14.75 -7.95
CA GLY A 248 -0.38 13.73 -7.80
C GLY A 248 -0.67 12.97 -9.10
N PRO A 249 -1.72 12.13 -9.10
CA PRO A 249 -1.92 11.16 -10.15
C PRO A 249 -2.05 11.75 -11.56
N LYS A 250 -1.82 10.97 -12.64
CA LYS A 250 -2.11 11.52 -14.00
C LYS A 250 -3.59 11.55 -14.31
N ARG A 251 -4.35 10.64 -13.70
CA ARG A 251 -5.79 10.48 -13.82
C ARG A 251 -6.27 9.95 -12.48
N ASP A 252 -7.27 10.60 -11.97
CA ASP A 252 -7.97 10.17 -10.77
C ASP A 252 -9.45 9.99 -11.11
N LEU A 253 -10.03 8.91 -10.60
CA LEU A 253 -11.45 8.58 -10.63
C LEU A 253 -11.94 8.17 -9.22
N GLY A 254 -11.10 8.39 -8.22
CA GLY A 254 -11.25 7.94 -6.85
C GLY A 254 -11.90 8.95 -5.93
N SER A 255 -11.83 8.69 -4.63
CA SER A 255 -12.24 9.62 -3.58
C SER A 255 -11.07 9.87 -2.61
N ALA A 256 -10.93 11.08 -2.09
CA ALA A 256 -9.90 11.43 -1.11
C ALA A 256 -10.55 12.23 0.04
N ASP A 257 -10.11 12.03 1.27
CA ASP A 257 -10.45 12.96 2.35
C ASP A 257 -9.53 14.20 2.21
N PHE A 258 -8.24 13.96 1.91
CA PHE A 258 -7.25 15.01 1.76
C PHE A 258 -6.37 14.85 0.52
N ALA A 259 -6.32 15.90 -0.29
CA ALA A 259 -5.41 16.00 -1.43
C ALA A 259 -4.48 17.22 -1.29
N PHE A 260 -3.26 17.01 -0.80
CA PHE A 260 -2.23 18.04 -0.69
C PHE A 260 -1.23 17.96 -1.87
N GLY A 261 -0.96 19.12 -2.48
CA GLY A 261 0.08 19.26 -3.50
C GLY A 261 -0.47 19.45 -4.92
N PRO A 262 0.38 19.33 -5.97
CA PRO A 262 -0.06 19.48 -7.35
C PRO A 262 -1.04 18.36 -7.74
N GLN A 263 -2.27 18.74 -8.03
CA GLN A 263 -3.37 17.82 -8.32
C GLN A 263 -3.25 17.12 -9.68
N PRO A 264 -4.04 16.06 -9.93
CA PRO A 264 -3.95 15.29 -11.15
C PRO A 264 -4.14 16.11 -12.42
N LYS A 265 -3.56 15.65 -13.54
CA LYS A 265 -3.74 16.37 -14.82
C LYS A 265 -5.19 16.36 -15.31
N ARG A 266 -5.94 15.34 -14.93
CA ARG A 266 -7.36 15.13 -15.21
C ARG A 266 -7.96 14.49 -13.99
N ASP A 267 -8.97 15.14 -13.45
CA ASP A 267 -9.68 14.67 -12.28
C ASP A 267 -11.14 14.43 -12.63
N LEU A 268 -11.65 13.31 -12.14
CA LEU A 268 -13.05 12.89 -12.16
C LEU A 268 -13.46 12.35 -10.77
N GLY A 269 -12.58 12.48 -9.77
CA GLY A 269 -12.78 12.00 -8.41
C GLY A 269 -13.48 13.01 -7.51
N SER A 270 -13.60 12.67 -6.24
CA SER A 270 -14.13 13.55 -5.20
C SER A 270 -13.10 13.77 -4.10
N ALA A 271 -13.01 14.98 -3.55
CA ALA A 271 -12.13 15.24 -2.41
C ALA A 271 -12.78 16.15 -1.36
N ASP A 272 -12.80 15.79 -0.07
CA ASP A 272 -13.33 16.70 0.96
C ASP A 272 -12.47 17.98 1.02
N PHE A 273 -11.14 17.83 0.99
CA PHE A 273 -10.21 18.95 1.01
C PHE A 273 -9.12 18.84 -0.07
N ALA A 274 -9.11 19.79 -1.01
CA ALA A 274 -8.10 19.90 -2.05
C ALA A 274 -7.22 21.14 -1.86
N PHE A 275 -5.93 20.94 -1.56
CA PHE A 275 -4.96 22.02 -1.34
C PHE A 275 -3.87 22.04 -2.41
N GLY A 276 -3.71 23.17 -3.09
CA GLY A 276 -2.62 23.44 -4.02
C GLY A 276 -3.09 23.77 -5.45
N PRO A 277 -2.19 23.74 -6.44
CA PRO A 277 -2.55 23.95 -7.83
C PRO A 277 -3.47 22.84 -8.34
N GLN A 278 -4.68 23.22 -8.71
CA GLN A 278 -5.75 22.30 -9.12
C GLN A 278 -5.53 21.70 -10.52
N PRO A 279 -6.28 20.65 -10.90
CA PRO A 279 -6.13 19.96 -12.17
C PRO A 279 -6.15 20.87 -13.39
N LYS A 280 -5.51 20.44 -14.49
CA LYS A 280 -5.65 21.20 -15.76
C LYS A 280 -7.07 21.12 -16.33
N ARG A 281 -7.78 20.04 -16.01
CA ARG A 281 -9.15 19.76 -16.39
C ARG A 281 -9.77 19.03 -15.21
N ASP A 282 -10.82 19.61 -14.68
CA ASP A 282 -11.52 19.07 -13.54
C ASP A 282 -12.98 18.80 -13.93
N LEU A 283 -13.45 17.63 -13.55
CA LEU A 283 -14.84 17.15 -13.64
C LEU A 283 -15.25 16.52 -12.29
N GLY A 284 -14.41 16.66 -11.26
CA GLY A 284 -14.62 16.11 -9.93
C GLY A 284 -15.45 17.00 -9.03
N SER A 285 -15.54 16.63 -7.76
CA SER A 285 -16.22 17.42 -6.73
C SER A 285 -15.33 17.62 -5.51
N ALA A 286 -15.37 18.79 -4.88
CA ALA A 286 -14.68 18.98 -3.61
C ALA A 286 -15.40 19.90 -2.65
N ASP A 287 -15.53 19.54 -1.37
CA ASP A 287 -16.19 20.40 -0.39
C ASP A 287 -15.38 21.70 -0.20
N PHE A 288 -14.05 21.58 -0.12
CA PHE A 288 -13.16 22.73 0.01
C PHE A 288 -11.98 22.68 -0.97
N ALA A 289 -11.91 23.65 -1.88
CA ALA A 289 -10.83 23.80 -2.85
C ALA A 289 -9.98 25.05 -2.57
N PHE A 290 -8.72 24.87 -2.18
CA PHE A 290 -7.79 25.95 -1.88
C PHE A 290 -6.65 26.04 -2.91
N GLY A 291 -6.51 27.21 -3.55
CA GLY A 291 -5.38 27.53 -4.42
C GLY A 291 -5.79 27.97 -5.83
N PRO A 292 -4.84 28.02 -6.77
CA PRO A 292 -5.14 28.34 -8.17
C PRO A 292 -5.99 27.24 -8.80
N GLN A 293 -7.19 27.62 -9.24
CA GLN A 293 -8.21 26.71 -9.76
C GLN A 293 -7.92 26.21 -11.19
N PRO A 294 -8.62 25.18 -11.67
CA PRO A 294 -8.37 24.54 -12.95
C PRO A 294 -8.35 25.51 -14.13
N LYS A 295 -7.63 25.15 -15.21
CA LYS A 295 -7.73 25.95 -16.45
C LYS A 295 -9.09 25.83 -17.12
N ARG A 296 -9.76 24.71 -16.91
CA ARG A 296 -11.09 24.35 -17.40
C ARG A 296 -11.73 23.55 -16.29
N ASP A 297 -12.82 24.07 -15.79
CA ASP A 297 -13.55 23.46 -14.70
C ASP A 297 -14.98 23.12 -15.17
N LEU A 298 -15.40 21.91 -14.84
CA LEU A 298 -16.75 21.36 -15.01
C LEU A 298 -17.18 20.64 -13.71
N GLY A 299 -16.40 20.77 -12.64
CA GLY A 299 -16.64 20.15 -11.35
C GLY A 299 -17.56 20.99 -10.46
N SER A 300 -17.71 20.55 -9.22
CA SER A 300 -18.51 21.25 -8.20
C SER A 300 -17.71 21.43 -6.91
N ALA A 301 -17.83 22.58 -6.25
CA ALA A 301 -17.23 22.75 -4.93
C ALA A 301 -18.04 23.63 -3.99
N ASP A 302 -18.27 23.21 -2.75
CA ASP A 302 -19.04 24.02 -1.78
C ASP A 302 -18.28 25.33 -1.50
N PHE A 303 -16.95 25.25 -1.32
CA PHE A 303 -16.10 26.41 -1.07
C PHE A 303 -14.85 26.44 -1.96
N ALA A 304 -14.76 27.44 -2.84
CA ALA A 304 -13.62 27.65 -3.72
C ALA A 304 -12.82 28.91 -3.33
N PHE A 305 -11.57 28.74 -2.88
CA PHE A 305 -10.68 29.83 -2.47
C PHE A 305 -9.50 30.00 -3.42
N GLY A 306 -9.36 31.20 -4.01
CA GLY A 306 -8.20 31.60 -4.80
C GLY A 306 -8.55 32.12 -6.20
N PRO A 307 -7.54 32.27 -7.09
CA PRO A 307 -7.79 32.66 -8.48
C PRO A 307 -8.59 31.59 -9.23
N GLN A 308 -9.76 31.97 -9.72
CA GLN A 308 -10.73 31.08 -10.34
C GLN A 308 -10.34 30.67 -11.77
N PRO A 309 -11.02 29.65 -12.35
CA PRO A 309 -10.68 29.10 -13.65
C PRO A 309 -10.62 30.11 -14.78
N LYS A 310 -9.85 29.83 -15.84
CA LYS A 310 -9.91 30.69 -17.04
C LYS A 310 -11.23 30.54 -17.82
N ARG A 311 -11.85 29.38 -17.69
CA ARG A 311 -13.12 28.99 -18.28
C ARG A 311 -13.79 28.10 -17.25
N ASP A 312 -14.92 28.56 -16.75
CA ASP A 312 -15.68 27.87 -15.75
C ASP A 312 -17.04 27.47 -16.31
N LEU A 313 -17.42 26.22 -16.07
CA LEU A 313 -18.72 25.62 -16.33
C LEU A 313 -19.19 24.82 -15.09
N GLY A 314 -18.46 24.93 -13.97
CA GLY A 314 -18.76 24.24 -12.73
C GLY A 314 -19.76 24.98 -11.86
N SER A 315 -19.99 24.48 -10.66
CA SER A 315 -20.86 25.08 -9.67
C SER A 315 -20.15 25.23 -8.33
N ALA A 316 -20.34 26.35 -7.63
CA ALA A 316 -19.82 26.50 -6.28
C ALA A 316 -20.73 27.32 -5.35
N ASP A 317 -21.04 26.83 -4.15
CA ASP A 317 -21.88 27.58 -3.22
C ASP A 317 -21.20 28.89 -2.82
N PHE A 318 -19.89 28.85 -2.55
CA PHE A 318 -19.09 30.01 -2.18
C PHE A 318 -17.79 30.12 -2.99
N ALA A 319 -17.67 31.17 -3.80
CA ALA A 319 -16.47 31.46 -4.59
C ALA A 319 -15.73 32.72 -4.09
N PHE A 320 -14.52 32.55 -3.57
CA PHE A 320 -13.68 33.64 -3.05
C PHE A 320 -12.46 33.90 -3.93
N GLY A 321 -12.35 35.11 -4.47
CA GLY A 321 -11.16 35.59 -5.19
C GLY A 321 -11.46 36.20 -6.56
N PRO A 322 -10.43 36.45 -7.39
CA PRO A 322 -10.61 36.93 -8.75
C PRO A 322 -11.33 35.89 -9.62
N GLN A 323 -12.49 36.27 -10.14
CA GLN A 323 -13.39 35.39 -10.87
C GLN A 323 -12.92 35.08 -12.31
N PRO A 324 -13.51 34.07 -12.98
CA PRO A 324 -13.08 33.60 -14.29
C PRO A 324 -13.01 34.69 -15.36
N LYS A 325 -12.19 34.49 -16.39
CA LYS A 325 -12.23 35.41 -17.56
C LYS A 325 -13.49 35.24 -18.39
N ARG A 326 -14.07 34.04 -18.35
CA ARG A 326 -15.29 33.62 -19.02
C ARG A 326 -15.96 32.65 -18.08
N ASP A 327 -17.12 33.05 -17.61
CA ASP A 327 -17.91 32.26 -16.69
C ASP A 327 -19.22 31.82 -17.37
N LEU A 328 -19.56 30.55 -17.19
CA LEU A 328 -20.82 29.92 -17.56
C LEU A 328 -21.32 29.03 -16.39
N GLY A 329 -20.66 29.10 -15.23
CA GLY A 329 -21.00 28.32 -14.05
C GLY A 329 -22.09 28.98 -13.21
N SER A 330 -22.36 28.40 -12.05
CA SER A 330 -23.31 28.92 -11.07
C SER A 330 -22.69 29.03 -9.69
N ALA A 331 -22.96 30.10 -8.96
CA ALA A 331 -22.52 30.21 -7.58
C ALA A 331 -23.49 30.97 -6.68
N ASP A 332 -23.85 30.43 -5.52
CA ASP A 332 -24.78 31.11 -4.61
C ASP A 332 -24.16 32.43 -4.10
N PHE A 333 -22.87 32.41 -3.76
CA PHE A 333 -22.13 33.58 -3.29
C PHE A 333 -20.79 33.77 -4.01
N ALA A 334 -20.63 34.87 -4.75
CA ALA A 334 -19.40 35.23 -5.44
C ALA A 334 -18.74 36.47 -4.84
N PHE A 335 -17.54 36.31 -4.25
CA PHE A 335 -16.78 37.39 -3.61
C PHE A 335 -15.51 37.74 -4.40
N GLY A 336 -15.41 38.97 -4.90
CA GLY A 336 -14.21 39.51 -5.52
C GLY A 336 -14.46 40.21 -6.87
N PRO A 337 -13.38 40.54 -7.61
CA PRO A 337 -13.52 41.10 -8.95
C PRO A 337 -14.16 40.10 -9.91
N GLN A 338 -15.30 40.49 -10.50
CA GLN A 338 -16.15 39.63 -11.32
C GLN A 338 -15.59 39.42 -12.73
N PRO A 339 -16.12 38.43 -13.49
CA PRO A 339 -15.60 38.05 -14.80
C PRO A 339 -15.53 39.20 -15.80
N LYS A 340 -14.62 39.10 -16.79
CA LYS A 340 -14.63 40.08 -17.90
C LYS A 340 -15.84 39.91 -18.83
N ARG A 341 -16.36 38.68 -18.88
CA ARG A 341 -17.53 38.25 -19.65
C ARG A 341 -18.21 37.20 -18.79
N ASP A 342 -19.39 37.55 -18.33
CA ASP A 342 -20.21 36.68 -17.51
C ASP A 342 -21.44 36.22 -18.29
N LEU A 343 -21.73 34.93 -18.20
CA LEU A 343 -22.94 34.26 -18.68
C LEU A 343 -23.47 33.29 -17.60
N GLY A 344 -22.87 33.30 -16.40
CA GLY A 344 -23.25 32.46 -15.29
C GLY A 344 -24.42 33.03 -14.49
N SER A 345 -24.75 32.36 -13.39
CA SER A 345 -25.79 32.79 -12.45
C SER A 345 -25.25 32.84 -11.04
N ALA A 346 -25.58 33.89 -10.27
CA ALA A 346 -25.22 33.94 -8.86
C ALA A 346 -26.25 34.63 -7.99
N ASP A 347 -26.68 34.02 -6.88
CA ASP A 347 -27.68 34.65 -6.01
C ASP A 347 -27.13 35.95 -5.40
N PHE A 348 -25.86 35.95 -4.99
CA PHE A 348 -25.19 37.12 -4.41
C PHE A 348 -23.81 37.37 -5.02
N ALA A 349 -23.64 38.52 -5.68
CA ALA A 349 -22.38 38.94 -6.28
C ALA A 349 -21.79 40.18 -5.58
N PHE A 350 -20.63 40.03 -4.93
CA PHE A 350 -19.94 41.09 -4.20
C PHE A 350 -18.63 41.51 -4.88
N GLY A 351 -18.53 42.77 -5.31
CA GLY A 351 -17.31 43.37 -5.83
C GLY A 351 -17.49 44.15 -7.15
N PRO A 352 -16.40 44.55 -7.81
CA PRO A 352 -16.47 45.19 -9.12
C PRO A 352 -17.05 44.25 -10.17
N GLN A 353 -18.17 44.65 -10.78
CA GLN A 353 -18.96 43.83 -11.70
C GLN A 353 -18.32 43.72 -13.10
N PRO A 354 -18.79 42.76 -13.93
CA PRO A 354 -18.20 42.48 -15.23
C PRO A 354 -18.12 43.69 -16.17
N LYS A 355 -17.17 43.67 -17.11
CA LYS A 355 -17.16 44.71 -18.17
C LYS A 355 -18.32 44.53 -19.16
N ARG A 356 -18.78 43.29 -19.31
CA ARG A 356 -19.89 42.85 -20.14
C ARG A 356 -20.57 41.74 -19.37
N ASP A 357 -21.78 42.02 -18.94
CA ASP A 357 -22.60 41.06 -18.23
C ASP A 357 -23.75 40.59 -19.13
N LEU A 358 -24.00 39.28 -19.12
CA LEU A 358 -25.15 38.61 -19.72
C LEU A 358 -25.71 37.55 -18.74
N GLY A 359 -25.19 37.51 -17.51
CA GLY A 359 -25.60 36.56 -16.48
C GLY A 359 -26.84 37.04 -15.73
N SER A 360 -27.19 36.30 -14.68
CA SER A 360 -28.29 36.64 -13.78
C SER A 360 -27.82 36.65 -12.33
N ALA A 361 -28.21 37.66 -11.55
CA ALA A 361 -27.93 37.66 -10.12
C ALA A 361 -29.02 38.29 -9.27
N ASP A 362 -29.51 37.61 -8.24
CA ASP A 362 -30.58 38.14 -7.40
C ASP A 362 -30.12 39.42 -6.67
N PHE A 363 -28.87 39.45 -6.20
CA PHE A 363 -28.28 40.61 -5.51
C PHE A 363 -26.87 40.94 -6.01
N ALA A 364 -26.68 42.14 -6.56
CA ALA A 364 -25.40 42.63 -7.05
C ALA A 364 -24.89 43.85 -6.24
N PHE A 365 -23.75 43.69 -5.56
CA PHE A 365 -23.14 44.74 -4.73
C PHE A 365 -21.80 45.23 -5.31
N GLY A 366 -21.72 46.51 -5.65
CA GLY A 366 -20.48 47.17 -6.09
C GLY A 366 -20.61 48.01 -7.36
N PRO A 367 -19.49 48.46 -7.95
CA PRO A 367 -19.50 49.19 -9.22
C PRO A 367 -20.02 48.33 -10.36
N GLN A 368 -21.11 48.78 -11.00
CA GLN A 368 -21.85 48.02 -12.00
C GLN A 368 -21.15 47.98 -13.38
N PRO A 369 -21.56 47.06 -14.28
CA PRO A 369 -20.93 46.86 -15.58
C PRO A 369 -20.85 48.12 -16.44
N LYS A 370 -19.87 48.20 -17.35
CA LYS A 370 -19.89 49.27 -18.37
C LYS A 370 -20.98 49.07 -19.42
N ARG A 371 -21.36 47.81 -19.62
CA ARG A 371 -22.42 47.34 -20.52
C ARG A 371 -23.08 46.18 -19.84
N ASP A 372 -24.32 46.40 -19.44
CA ASP A 372 -25.14 45.39 -18.82
C ASP A 372 -26.23 44.93 -19.81
N LEU A 373 -26.44 43.63 -19.88
CA LEU A 373 -27.49 42.92 -20.62
C LEU A 373 -28.06 41.77 -19.76
N GLY A 374 -27.62 41.65 -18.50
CA GLY A 374 -28.05 40.63 -17.56
C GLY A 374 -29.35 41.02 -16.85
N SER A 375 -29.73 40.20 -15.88
CA SER A 375 -30.89 40.45 -15.02
C SER A 375 -30.48 40.40 -13.56
N ALA A 376 -30.90 41.38 -12.76
CA ALA A 376 -30.67 41.33 -11.32
C ALA A 376 -31.83 41.89 -10.49
N ASP A 377 -32.35 41.14 -9.52
CA ASP A 377 -33.49 41.60 -8.74
C ASP A 377 -33.14 42.85 -7.91
N PHE A 378 -31.91 42.91 -7.36
CA PHE A 378 -31.43 44.04 -6.57
C PHE A 378 -29.99 44.45 -6.93
N ALA A 379 -29.79 45.71 -7.30
CA ALA A 379 -28.48 46.26 -7.63
C ALA A 379 -28.08 47.46 -6.74
N PHE A 380 -26.92 47.36 -6.09
CA PHE A 380 -26.40 48.36 -5.16
C PHE A 380 -25.05 48.92 -5.64
N GLY A 381 -24.99 50.22 -5.95
CA GLY A 381 -23.75 50.92 -6.29
C GLY A 381 -23.83 51.82 -7.53
N PRO A 382 -22.67 52.33 -8.01
CA PRO A 382 -22.60 53.18 -9.20
C PRO A 382 -23.05 52.44 -10.47
N GLN A 383 -24.01 53.02 -11.18
CA GLN A 383 -24.74 52.38 -12.27
C GLN A 383 -23.98 52.30 -13.62
N PRO A 384 -24.40 51.41 -14.54
CA PRO A 384 -23.78 51.24 -15.84
C PRO A 384 -23.75 52.51 -16.69
N LYS A 385 -22.76 52.62 -17.58
CA LYS A 385 -22.79 53.68 -18.62
C LYS A 385 -23.81 53.39 -19.71
N ARG A 386 -24.13 52.12 -19.92
CA ARG A 386 -25.10 51.61 -20.89
C ARG A 386 -25.76 50.41 -20.27
N ASP A 387 -27.03 50.55 -20.00
CA ASP A 387 -27.86 49.50 -19.44
C ASP A 387 -28.93 49.08 -20.45
N LEU A 388 -29.03 47.77 -20.67
CA LEU A 388 -30.03 47.08 -21.49
C LEU A 388 -30.60 45.87 -20.72
N GLY A 389 -30.17 45.68 -19.47
CA GLY A 389 -30.63 44.62 -18.60
C GLY A 389 -31.95 44.96 -17.92
N SER A 390 -32.40 44.09 -17.03
CA SER A 390 -33.57 44.31 -16.18
C SER A 390 -33.15 44.20 -14.73
N ALA A 391 -33.51 45.19 -13.91
CA ALA A 391 -33.36 45.06 -12.48
C ALA A 391 -34.63 45.47 -11.75
N ASP A 392 -35.13 44.66 -10.83
CA ASP A 392 -36.38 45.01 -10.15
C ASP A 392 -36.17 46.22 -9.24
N PHE A 393 -35.03 46.31 -8.54
CA PHE A 393 -34.71 47.40 -7.63
C PHE A 393 -33.26 47.88 -7.74
N ALA A 394 -33.05 49.19 -7.92
CA ALA A 394 -31.71 49.79 -7.94
C ALA A 394 -31.55 50.90 -6.89
N GLN A 395 -30.50 50.81 -6.06
CA GLN A 395 -30.12 51.87 -5.11
C GLN A 395 -28.81 52.53 -5.58
N SER A 396 -28.87 53.81 -5.99
CA SER A 396 -27.75 54.46 -6.68
C SER A 396 -27.53 55.93 -6.31
N GLY A 397 -26.27 56.38 -6.42
CA GLY A 397 -25.93 57.77 -6.81
C GLY A 397 -26.27 58.04 -8.29
N PRO A 398 -25.72 59.07 -8.98
CA PRO A 398 -26.19 59.50 -10.30
C PRO A 398 -26.30 58.35 -11.33
N GLY A 399 -27.47 58.24 -11.97
CA GLY A 399 -27.88 57.10 -12.82
C GLY A 399 -27.19 56.98 -14.20
N PRO A 400 -27.60 56.01 -15.03
CA PRO A 400 -26.94 55.70 -16.30
C PRO A 400 -26.94 56.85 -17.29
N LYS A 401 -25.89 56.93 -18.13
CA LYS A 401 -25.86 57.90 -19.24
C LYS A 401 -26.81 57.53 -20.39
N ARG A 402 -27.15 56.26 -20.51
CA ARG A 402 -28.13 55.69 -21.45
C ARG A 402 -28.72 54.44 -20.80
N ASP A 403 -29.98 54.56 -20.43
CA ASP A 403 -30.80 53.50 -19.88
C ASP A 403 -31.88 53.13 -20.91
N LEU A 404 -31.96 51.85 -21.25
CA LEU A 404 -32.99 51.26 -22.11
C LEU A 404 -33.62 50.02 -21.45
N GLY A 405 -33.28 49.76 -20.18
CA GLY A 405 -33.78 48.66 -19.37
C GLY A 405 -35.02 49.05 -18.57
N SER A 406 -35.52 48.12 -17.77
CA SER A 406 -36.59 48.35 -16.79
C SER A 406 -36.01 48.27 -15.38
N ALA A 407 -36.08 49.37 -14.61
CA ALA A 407 -35.72 49.37 -13.20
C ALA A 407 -36.55 50.33 -12.34
N ASP A 408 -36.96 49.87 -11.15
CA ASP A 408 -37.60 50.70 -10.13
C ASP A 408 -36.54 51.26 -9.17
N PHE A 409 -36.43 52.59 -9.09
CA PHE A 409 -35.43 53.27 -8.26
C PHE A 409 -35.98 53.57 -6.86
N MET A 410 -35.24 53.14 -5.82
CA MET A 410 -35.51 53.52 -4.43
C MET A 410 -34.73 54.79 -4.07
N ALA A 411 -35.44 55.81 -3.57
CA ALA A 411 -34.89 57.14 -3.26
C ALA A 411 -34.04 57.20 -1.98
#